data_AF-S3I2Z8-F1
#
_entry.id   AF-S3I2Z8-F1
#
_cell.length_a   1.000
_cell.length_b   1.000
_cell.length_c   1.000
_cell.angle_alpha   90.00
_cell.angle_beta   90.00
_cell.angle_gamma   90.00
#
_symmetry.space_group_name_H-M   'P 1'
#
loop_
_entity.id
_entity.type
_entity.pdbx_description
1 polymer ?
#
loop_
_entity_poly.entity_id
_entity_poly.type
_entity_poly.pdbx_seq_one_letter_code
_entity_poly.pdbx_strand_id
1 'polypeptide(L)'
;MVYHALTDAGIPAICIDTRHAKAARDMAANKTDANDADGLAQLAEVGFFLEVRVKSYDSMLTRTLVAARTRLVTINGRRQRLAVSTITCSDKDLLSASVPMDWRQDVPAGT
;
A
#
# COMPACT_ATOMS: atom_id res chain seq x y z
N MET A 1 -0.07 -8.95 -16.75
CA MET A 1 -1.26 -9.19 -17.60
C MET A 1 -0.86 -10.00 -18.83
N VAL A 2 -0.21 -11.16 -18.61
CA VAL A 2 0.29 -12.02 -19.70
C VAL A 2 -0.35 -13.40 -19.58
N TYR A 3 -0.39 -13.96 -18.37
CA TYR A 3 -1.13 -15.20 -18.05
C TYR A 3 -2.58 -15.15 -18.57
N HIS A 4 -3.37 -14.15 -18.16
CA HIS A 4 -4.77 -14.04 -18.60
C HIS A 4 -4.90 -13.90 -20.12
N ALA A 5 -4.06 -13.07 -20.76
CA ALA A 5 -4.11 -12.90 -22.21
C ALA A 5 -3.77 -14.19 -22.98
N LEU A 6 -2.84 -15.00 -22.47
CA LEU A 6 -2.50 -16.30 -23.05
C LEU A 6 -3.62 -17.32 -22.83
N THR A 7 -4.21 -17.35 -21.63
CA THR A 7 -5.38 -18.20 -21.34
C THR A 7 -6.57 -17.84 -22.22
N ASP A 8 -6.84 -16.55 -22.41
CA ASP A 8 -7.93 -16.05 -23.27
C ASP A 8 -7.68 -16.40 -24.76
N ALA A 9 -6.41 -16.44 -25.17
CA ALA A 9 -6.00 -16.90 -26.50
C ALA A 9 -6.03 -18.44 -26.66
N GLY A 10 -6.44 -19.19 -25.62
CA GLY A 10 -6.47 -20.66 -25.62
C GLY A 10 -5.12 -21.33 -25.51
N ILE A 11 -4.07 -20.58 -25.16
CA ILE A 11 -2.71 -21.11 -24.98
C ILE A 11 -2.55 -21.56 -23.53
N PRO A 12 -2.11 -22.81 -23.27
CA PRO A 12 -1.88 -23.28 -21.91
C PRO A 12 -0.71 -22.48 -21.30
N ALA A 13 -1.02 -21.66 -20.31
CA ALA A 13 -0.05 -20.88 -19.56
C ALA A 13 -0.01 -21.37 -18.11
N ILE A 14 1.19 -21.56 -17.56
CA ILE A 14 1.40 -21.98 -16.17
C ILE A 14 2.19 -20.88 -15.47
N CYS A 15 1.74 -20.46 -14.29
CA CYS A 15 2.46 -19.50 -13.46
C CYS A 15 3.23 -20.21 -12.35
N ILE A 16 4.52 -19.92 -12.25
CA ILE A 16 5.46 -20.55 -11.32
C ILE A 16 5.76 -19.62 -10.14
N ASP A 17 5.98 -20.17 -8.94
CA ASP A 17 6.44 -19.42 -7.76
C ASP A 17 7.78 -18.73 -8.04
N THR A 18 7.80 -17.42 -7.83
CA THR A 18 8.96 -16.56 -8.10
C THR A 18 10.16 -16.89 -7.22
N ARG A 19 9.95 -17.46 -6.03
CA ARG A 19 11.04 -17.86 -5.12
C ARG A 19 11.82 -19.05 -5.65
N HIS A 20 11.14 -19.99 -6.30
CA HIS A 20 11.79 -21.17 -6.88
C HIS A 20 12.49 -20.81 -8.19
N ALA A 21 11.86 -19.98 -9.02
CA ALA A 21 12.51 -19.41 -10.19
C ALA A 21 13.78 -18.62 -9.81
N LYS A 22 13.73 -17.88 -8.69
CA LYS A 22 14.89 -17.16 -8.17
C LYS A 22 16.00 -18.10 -7.70
N ALA A 23 15.67 -19.20 -7.01
CA ALA A 23 16.68 -20.16 -6.57
C ALA A 23 17.45 -20.75 -7.77
N ALA A 24 16.79 -21.08 -8.87
CA ALA A 24 17.48 -21.51 -10.09
C ALA A 24 18.32 -20.41 -10.74
N ARG A 25 17.82 -19.16 -10.72
CA ARG A 25 18.61 -18.01 -11.17
C ARG A 25 19.88 -17.81 -10.34
N ASP A 26 19.81 -18.06 -9.04
CA ASP A 26 20.93 -17.89 -8.11
C ASP A 26 21.97 -19.03 -8.21
N MET A 27 21.64 -20.15 -8.89
CA MET A 27 22.60 -21.24 -9.18
C MET A 27 23.59 -20.89 -10.31
N ALA A 28 23.31 -19.84 -11.09
CA ALA A 28 24.16 -19.38 -12.17
C ALA A 28 25.43 -18.68 -11.64
N ALA A 29 26.61 -19.26 -11.88
CA ALA A 29 27.89 -18.64 -11.53
C ALA A 29 28.19 -17.37 -12.36
N ASN A 30 27.67 -17.30 -13.58
CA ASN A 30 27.80 -16.14 -14.46
C ASN A 30 26.41 -15.67 -14.92
N LYS A 31 26.15 -14.37 -14.76
CA LYS A 31 24.82 -13.80 -15.01
C LYS A 31 24.71 -13.29 -16.44
N THR A 32 24.22 -14.14 -17.33
CA THR A 32 23.87 -13.81 -18.71
C THR A 32 22.43 -14.20 -18.99
N ASP A 33 21.76 -13.46 -19.89
CA ASP A 33 20.35 -13.74 -20.22
C ASP A 33 20.17 -15.15 -20.81
N ALA A 34 21.17 -15.67 -21.52
CA ALA A 34 21.18 -17.03 -22.04
C ALA A 34 21.17 -18.07 -20.89
N ASN A 35 22.03 -17.90 -19.89
CA ASN A 35 22.10 -18.83 -18.76
C ASN A 35 20.88 -18.70 -17.82
N ASP A 36 20.30 -17.49 -17.69
CA ASP A 36 19.03 -17.28 -16.98
C ASP A 36 17.89 -18.05 -17.70
N ALA A 37 17.85 -18.04 -19.04
CA ALA A 37 16.86 -18.79 -19.83
C ALA A 37 17.06 -20.31 -19.71
N ASP A 38 18.30 -20.79 -19.81
CA ASP A 38 18.63 -22.22 -19.68
C ASP A 38 18.31 -22.75 -18.27
N GLY A 39 18.61 -21.98 -17.22
CA GLY A 39 18.29 -22.34 -15.84
C GLY A 39 16.78 -22.45 -15.59
N LEU A 40 15.98 -21.58 -16.21
CA LEU A 40 14.52 -21.67 -16.16
C LEU A 40 13.97 -22.81 -17.03
N ALA A 41 14.58 -23.08 -18.18
CA ALA A 41 14.20 -24.20 -19.06
C ALA A 41 14.42 -25.54 -18.36
N GLN A 42 15.56 -25.69 -17.66
CA GLN A 42 15.87 -26.91 -16.91
C GLN A 42 14.90 -27.12 -15.74
N LEU A 43 14.48 -26.05 -15.05
CA LEU A 43 13.41 -26.13 -14.04
C LEU A 43 12.10 -26.65 -14.64
N ALA A 44 11.74 -26.18 -15.84
CA ALA A 44 10.52 -26.58 -16.51
C ALA A 44 10.58 -28.04 -17.00
N GLU A 45 11.73 -28.47 -17.53
CA GLU A 45 11.94 -29.85 -18.01
C GLU A 45 11.90 -30.88 -16.88
N VAL A 46 12.53 -30.58 -15.74
CA VAL A 46 12.54 -31.46 -14.57
C VAL A 46 11.21 -31.41 -13.80
N GLY A 47 10.34 -30.44 -14.12
CA GLY A 47 9.07 -30.23 -13.42
C GLY A 47 9.26 -29.75 -11.97
N PHE A 48 10.43 -29.20 -11.63
CA PHE A 48 10.78 -28.80 -10.27
C PHE A 48 10.28 -27.38 -9.96
N PHE A 49 8.98 -27.16 -10.14
CA PHE A 49 8.35 -25.87 -9.91
C PHE A 49 7.05 -26.03 -9.12
N LEU A 50 6.70 -24.99 -8.35
CA LEU A 50 5.38 -24.91 -7.73
C LEU A 50 4.50 -24.03 -8.60
N GLU A 51 3.38 -24.58 -9.03
CA GLU A 51 2.34 -23.80 -9.68
C GLU A 51 1.64 -22.91 -8.65
N VAL A 52 1.53 -21.63 -8.98
CA VAL A 52 0.87 -20.65 -8.14
C VAL A 52 -0.46 -20.26 -8.75
N ARG A 53 -1.50 -20.28 -7.91
CA ARG A 53 -2.81 -19.77 -8.28
C ARG A 53 -2.74 -18.29 -8.63
N VAL A 54 -3.05 -17.97 -9.88
CA VAL A 54 -3.17 -16.59 -10.34
C VAL A 54 -4.53 -16.03 -9.92
N LYS A 55 -4.51 -14.79 -9.43
CA LYS A 55 -5.73 -14.08 -9.04
C LYS A 55 -6.50 -13.63 -10.28
N SER A 56 -7.83 -13.75 -10.28
CA SER A 56 -8.65 -13.34 -11.43
C SER A 56 -8.53 -11.84 -11.73
N TYR A 57 -8.70 -11.48 -12.99
CA TYR A 57 -8.63 -10.09 -13.45
C TYR A 57 -9.61 -9.18 -12.69
N ASP A 58 -10.89 -9.56 -12.60
CA ASP A 58 -11.94 -8.77 -11.92
C ASP A 58 -11.61 -8.47 -10.46
N SER A 59 -11.04 -9.45 -9.76
CA SER A 59 -10.70 -9.29 -8.35
C SER A 59 -9.48 -8.36 -8.16
N MET A 60 -8.59 -8.30 -9.16
CA MET A 60 -7.47 -7.37 -9.22
C MET A 60 -7.96 -5.94 -9.51
N LEU A 61 -8.86 -5.81 -10.50
CA LEU A 61 -9.49 -4.55 -10.88
C LEU A 61 -10.27 -3.94 -9.71
N THR A 62 -11.14 -4.73 -9.08
CA THR A 62 -11.95 -4.30 -7.92
C THR A 62 -11.06 -3.81 -6.78
N ARG A 63 -10.01 -4.58 -6.43
CA ARG A 63 -9.07 -4.19 -5.37
C ARG A 63 -8.36 -2.88 -5.69
N THR A 64 -7.96 -2.69 -6.95
CA THR A 64 -7.28 -1.48 -7.42
C THR A 64 -8.20 -0.26 -7.33
N LEU A 65 -9.46 -0.40 -7.78
CA LEU A 65 -10.46 0.67 -7.70
C LEU A 65 -10.77 1.06 -6.25
N VAL A 66 -10.97 0.07 -5.37
CA VAL A 66 -11.19 0.33 -3.94
C VAL A 66 -10.00 1.01 -3.29
N ALA A 67 -8.77 0.57 -3.61
CA ALA A 67 -7.54 1.21 -3.13
C ALA A 67 -7.42 2.67 -3.61
N ALA A 68 -7.70 2.93 -4.89
CA ALA A 68 -7.67 4.27 -5.48
C ALA A 68 -8.71 5.19 -4.81
N ARG A 69 -9.96 4.73 -4.64
CA ARG A 69 -11.01 5.47 -3.93
C ARG A 69 -10.59 5.80 -2.50
N THR A 70 -10.10 4.81 -1.77
CA THR A 70 -9.65 4.98 -0.38
C THR A 70 -8.53 6.02 -0.29
N ARG A 71 -7.58 5.97 -1.23
CA ARG A 71 -6.49 6.95 -1.32
C ARG A 71 -7.01 8.36 -1.56
N LEU A 72 -7.94 8.55 -2.50
CA LEU A 72 -8.55 9.85 -2.82
C LEU A 72 -9.35 10.41 -1.64
N VAL A 73 -10.17 9.59 -0.98
CA VAL A 73 -10.93 10.00 0.22
C VAL A 73 -9.98 10.44 1.33
N THR A 74 -8.88 9.72 1.53
CA THR A 74 -7.87 10.08 2.54
C THR A 74 -7.14 11.38 2.19
N ILE A 75 -6.87 11.65 0.91
CA ILE A 75 -6.28 12.92 0.46
C ILE A 75 -7.27 14.06 0.66
N ASN A 76 -8.53 13.87 0.26
CA ASN A 76 -9.58 14.88 0.41
C ASN A 76 -9.83 15.22 1.89
N GLY A 77 -9.89 14.22 2.77
CA GLY A 77 -10.02 14.42 4.20
C GLY A 77 -8.82 15.16 4.82
N ARG A 78 -7.60 14.92 4.33
CA ARG A 78 -6.40 15.68 4.73
C ARG A 78 -6.43 17.12 4.24
N ARG A 79 -6.90 17.35 3.00
CA ARG A 79 -7.04 18.70 2.42
C ARG A 79 -8.07 19.52 3.18
N GLN A 80 -9.22 18.93 3.52
CA GLN A 80 -10.25 19.60 4.31
C GLN A 80 -9.82 19.85 5.75
N ARG A 81 -9.08 18.92 6.38
CA ARG A 81 -8.54 19.13 7.73
C ARG A 81 -7.51 20.27 7.78
N LEU A 82 -6.62 20.36 6.79
CA LEU A 82 -5.64 21.45 6.69
C LEU A 82 -6.32 22.80 6.39
N ALA A 83 -7.37 22.81 5.56
CA ALA A 83 -8.15 24.01 5.27
C ALA A 83 -9.01 24.47 6.46
N VAL A 84 -9.61 23.53 7.21
CA VAL A 84 -10.35 23.84 8.44
C VAL A 84 -9.40 24.35 9.52
N SER A 85 -8.22 23.77 9.71
CA SER A 85 -7.27 24.26 10.72
C SER A 85 -6.73 25.66 10.41
N THR A 86 -6.63 26.05 9.14
CA THR A 86 -6.29 27.43 8.76
C THR A 86 -7.45 28.40 8.99
N ILE A 87 -8.70 27.98 8.72
CA ILE A 87 -9.89 28.81 9.00
C ILE A 87 -10.15 28.95 10.50
N THR A 88 -9.91 27.91 11.32
CA THR A 88 -10.10 27.97 12.78
C THR A 88 -8.95 28.65 13.54
N CYS A 89 -7.85 29.00 12.87
CA CYS A 89 -6.75 29.74 13.49
C CYS A 89 -7.01 31.27 13.54
N SER A 90 -8.12 31.76 12.99
CA SER A 90 -8.42 33.21 12.97
C SER A 90 -9.35 33.71 14.09
N ASP A 91 -9.92 32.85 14.95
CA ASP A 91 -10.89 33.29 15.99
C ASP A 91 -10.46 33.05 17.44
N LYS A 92 -9.33 32.37 17.72
CA LYS A 92 -8.88 32.10 19.10
C LYS A 92 -7.85 33.07 19.66
N ASP A 93 -7.29 33.95 18.85
CA ASP A 93 -6.28 34.92 19.29
C ASP A 93 -6.88 36.26 19.79
N LEU A 94 -8.22 36.42 19.76
CA LEU A 94 -8.89 37.66 20.21
C LEU A 94 -9.55 37.56 21.59
N LEU A 95 -9.43 36.44 22.30
CA LEU A 95 -10.09 36.22 23.61
C LEU A 95 -9.14 35.99 24.79
N SER A 96 -7.83 36.29 24.65
CA SER A 96 -6.86 36.17 25.76
C SER A 96 -6.46 37.50 26.40
N ALA A 97 -7.09 38.62 26.04
CA ALA A 97 -6.86 39.91 26.68
C ALA A 97 -8.14 40.45 27.32
N SER A 98 -8.47 39.99 28.54
CA SER A 98 -9.17 40.81 29.56
C SER A 98 -9.31 40.10 30.91
N VAL A 99 -8.78 40.77 31.93
CA VAL A 99 -8.99 40.69 33.39
C VAL A 99 -8.13 39.69 34.20
N PRO A 100 -7.28 40.19 35.13
CA PRO A 100 -6.68 39.38 36.18
C PRO A 100 -7.67 39.23 37.34
N MET A 101 -7.93 38.00 37.79
CA MET A 101 -8.74 37.76 38.99
C MET A 101 -7.97 36.79 39.89
N ASP A 102 -7.47 37.34 41.00
CA ASP A 102 -6.80 36.66 42.10
C ASP A 102 -7.86 36.00 43.00
N TRP A 103 -7.78 34.68 43.16
CA TRP A 103 -8.73 33.86 43.92
C TRP A 103 -8.19 33.47 45.31
N ARG A 104 -7.11 34.10 45.82
CA ARG A 104 -6.40 33.60 47.01
C ARG A 104 -6.54 34.42 48.31
N GLN A 105 -7.50 35.34 48.39
CA GLN A 105 -7.84 36.00 49.65
C GLN A 105 -9.37 36.05 49.78
N ASP A 106 -9.93 35.13 50.56
CA ASP A 106 -11.16 35.28 51.36
C ASP A 106 -11.52 33.93 52.01
N VAL A 107 -10.83 33.58 53.10
CA VAL A 107 -11.33 32.60 54.08
C VAL A 107 -11.70 33.39 55.33
N PRO A 108 -12.99 33.68 55.57
CA PRO A 108 -13.39 34.32 56.81
C PRO A 108 -13.33 33.32 57.98
N ALA A 109 -12.73 33.78 59.06
CA ALA A 109 -12.57 33.09 60.32
C ALA A 109 -13.92 32.90 61.05
N GLY A 110 -14.12 31.67 61.54
CA GLY A 110 -14.77 31.36 62.82
C GLY A 110 -16.27 31.63 63.00
N THR A 111 -17.02 30.58 63.32
CA THR A 111 -17.62 30.46 64.66
C THR A 111 -17.65 28.99 65.05
#